data_AF-A0A3B1E2I2-F1
#
_entry.id   AF-A0A3B1E2I2-F1
#
_cell.length_a   1.000
_cell.length_b   1.000
_cell.length_c   1.000
_cell.angle_alpha   90.00
_cell.angle_beta   90.00
_cell.angle_gamma   90.00
#
_symmetry.space_group_name_H-M   'P 1'
#
loop_
_entity.id
_entity.type
_entity.pdbx_description
1 polymer ?
#
loop_
_entity_poly.entity_id
_entity_poly.type
_entity_poly.pdbx_seq_one_letter_code
_entity_poly.pdbx_strand_id
1 'polypeptide(L)'
;MHNIINVTNGVNITSEYVSSLLNTFDDVTFIVKNGGWARFIDLPTSGISEGSVIKIERYSSWGTQVRFENTTISLEPNKVTTFIFKNGTWSI
;
A
#
# COMPACT_ATOMS: atom_id res chain seq x y z
N MET A 1 -6.32 7.93 12.56
CA MET A 1 -5.60 9.15 12.07
C MET A 1 -5.06 8.89 10.67
N HIS A 2 -4.98 9.90 9.79
CA HIS A 2 -4.52 9.75 8.39
C HIS A 2 -3.05 10.14 8.21
N ASN A 3 -2.28 9.35 7.46
CA ASN A 3 -0.86 9.63 7.17
C ASN A 3 -0.54 9.49 5.66
N ILE A 4 0.30 10.38 5.13
CA ILE A 4 0.70 10.39 3.71
C ILE A 4 2.21 10.18 3.59
N ILE A 5 2.61 9.23 2.75
CA ILE A 5 4.01 8.80 2.58
C ILE A 5 4.41 8.95 1.13
N ASN A 6 5.48 9.71 0.88
CA ASN A 6 6.16 9.69 -0.43
C ASN A 6 7.10 8.50 -0.48
N VAL A 7 6.93 7.64 -1.49
CA VAL A 7 7.75 6.44 -1.63
C VAL A 7 9.20 6.79 -1.96
N THR A 8 10.14 6.09 -1.31
CA THR A 8 11.58 6.23 -1.58
C THR A 8 11.94 5.53 -2.89
N ASN A 9 12.70 6.19 -3.75
CA ASN A 9 13.00 5.68 -5.08
C ASN A 9 13.77 4.36 -5.06
N GLY A 10 13.26 3.35 -5.75
CA GLY A 10 13.89 2.04 -5.88
C GLY A 10 13.75 1.14 -4.65
N VAL A 11 13.07 1.58 -3.59
CA VAL A 11 12.88 0.82 -2.35
C VAL A 11 11.45 0.28 -2.31
N ASN A 12 11.31 -1.04 -2.23
CA ASN A 12 10.00 -1.67 -2.08
C ASN A 12 9.43 -1.42 -0.67
N ILE A 13 8.11 -1.37 -0.59
CA ILE A 13 7.39 -1.22 0.67
C ILE A 13 7.09 -2.62 1.21
N THR A 14 7.61 -2.94 2.40
CA THR A 14 7.47 -4.28 3.00
C THR A 14 6.27 -4.37 3.93
N SER A 15 5.82 -5.60 4.19
CA SER A 15 4.67 -5.87 5.06
C SER A 15 4.92 -5.44 6.51
N GLU A 16 6.16 -5.53 6.98
CA GLU A 16 6.58 -5.11 8.31
C GLU A 16 6.52 -3.59 8.45
N TYR A 17 6.96 -2.85 7.42
CA TYR A 17 6.86 -1.40 7.40
C TYR A 17 5.40 -0.96 7.40
N VAL A 18 4.55 -1.55 6.56
CA VAL A 18 3.12 -1.26 6.54
C VAL A 18 2.46 -1.60 7.88
N SER A 19 2.80 -2.73 8.51
CA SER A 19 2.30 -3.10 9.84
C SER A 19 2.68 -2.06 10.89
N SER A 20 3.93 -1.58 10.87
CA SER A 20 4.39 -0.55 11.82
C SER A 20 3.60 0.76 11.70
N LEU A 21 3.18 1.12 10.49
CA LEU A 21 2.35 2.28 10.23
C LEU A 21 0.92 2.06 10.72
N LEU A 22 0.36 0.89 10.42
CA LEU A 22 -1.02 0.53 10.81
C LEU A 22 -1.20 0.34 12.33
N ASN A 23 -0.12 0.12 13.08
CA ASN A 23 -0.14 0.18 14.54
C ASN A 23 -0.41 1.60 15.09
N THR A 24 -0.23 2.64 14.26
CA THR A 24 -0.36 4.04 14.66
C THR A 24 -1.49 4.76 13.90
N PHE A 25 -1.72 4.37 12.65
CA PHE A 25 -2.63 5.03 11.71
C PHE A 25 -3.60 4.04 11.08
N ASP A 26 -4.90 4.32 11.17
CA ASP A 26 -5.93 3.47 10.55
C ASP A 26 -6.10 3.77 9.04
N ASP A 27 -5.53 4.86 8.54
CA ASP A 27 -5.59 5.28 7.13
C ASP A 27 -4.20 5.78 6.68
N VAL A 28 -3.59 5.09 5.72
CA VAL A 28 -2.28 5.44 5.16
C VAL A 28 -2.35 5.56 3.65
N THR A 29 -1.83 6.66 3.10
CA THR A 29 -1.66 6.84 1.65
C THR A 29 -0.19 6.75 1.26
N PHE A 30 0.12 5.90 0.27
CA PHE A 30 1.40 5.89 -0.43
C PHE A 30 1.30 6.62 -1.77
N ILE A 31 2.18 7.60 -1.98
CA ILE A 31 2.33 8.30 -3.25
C ILE A 31 3.51 7.68 -4.00
N VAL A 32 3.21 7.03 -5.11
CA VAL A 32 4.17 6.37 -6.01
C VAL A 32 4.31 7.22 -7.27
N LYS A 33 5.47 7.85 -7.50
CA LYS A 33 5.69 8.77 -8.63
C LYS A 33 7.08 8.59 -9.25
N ASN A 34 7.33 9.24 -10.38
CA ASN A 34 8.68 9.26 -10.97
C ASN A 34 9.68 9.88 -9.98
N GLY A 35 10.79 9.21 -9.72
CA GLY A 35 11.77 9.61 -8.69
C GLY A 35 11.35 9.27 -7.26
N GLY A 36 10.22 8.60 -7.06
CA GLY A 36 9.71 8.07 -5.80
C GLY A 36 8.89 6.82 -6.05
N TRP A 37 9.53 5.80 -6.63
CA TRP A 37 8.88 4.60 -7.15
C TRP A 37 9.31 3.34 -6.40
N ALA A 38 8.33 2.49 -6.10
CA ALA A 38 8.51 1.12 -5.63
C ALA A 38 7.90 0.15 -6.65
N ARG A 39 8.59 -0.97 -6.91
CA ARG A 39 8.03 -2.03 -7.76
C ARG A 39 6.95 -2.81 -7.01
N PHE A 40 7.21 -3.09 -5.75
CA PHE A 40 6.34 -3.91 -4.90
C PHE A 40 5.93 -3.16 -3.64
N ILE A 41 4.65 -3.34 -3.27
CA ILE A 41 4.07 -2.92 -2.01
C ILE A 41 3.44 -4.16 -1.38
N ASP A 42 3.99 -4.60 -0.26
CA ASP A 42 3.55 -5.80 0.44
C ASP A 42 2.63 -5.40 1.59
N LEU A 43 1.35 -5.83 1.53
CA LEU A 43 0.41 -5.59 2.62
C LEU A 43 0.46 -6.77 3.61
N PRO A 44 0.47 -6.48 4.92
CA PRO A 44 0.47 -7.50 5.96
C PRO A 44 -0.88 -8.19 6.06
N THR A 45 -0.86 -9.47 6.42
CA THR A 45 -2.06 -10.33 6.46
C THR A 45 -2.47 -10.70 7.88
N SER A 46 -1.71 -10.25 8.89
CA SER A 46 -1.97 -10.54 10.30
C SER A 46 -1.66 -9.32 11.15
N GLY A 47 -2.28 -9.24 12.33
CA GLY A 47 -2.10 -8.11 13.25
C GLY A 47 -2.70 -6.79 12.75
N ILE A 48 -3.63 -6.84 11.78
CA ILE A 48 -4.27 -5.66 11.21
C ILE A 48 -5.66 -5.48 11.80
N SER A 49 -5.96 -4.26 12.23
CA SER A 49 -7.28 -3.88 12.73
C SER A 49 -8.29 -3.85 11.60
N GLU A 50 -9.46 -4.44 11.83
CA GLU A 50 -10.60 -4.37 10.92
C GLU A 50 -10.95 -2.91 10.59
N GLY A 51 -11.16 -2.63 9.30
CA GLY A 51 -11.42 -1.28 8.80
C GLY A 51 -10.18 -0.46 8.49
N SER A 52 -8.96 -0.99 8.69
CA SER A 52 -7.72 -0.32 8.26
C SER A 52 -7.73 -0.07 6.75
N VAL A 53 -7.23 1.09 6.34
CA VAL A 53 -7.25 1.59 4.97
C VAL A 53 -5.84 1.87 4.48
N ILE A 54 -5.50 1.30 3.32
CA ILE A 54 -4.29 1.67 2.56
C ILE A 54 -4.72 2.24 1.22
N LYS A 55 -4.33 3.47 0.92
CA LYS A 55 -4.51 4.09 -0.40
C LYS A 55 -3.19 4.13 -1.12
N ILE A 56 -3.19 3.84 -2.41
CA ILE A 56 -2.00 3.95 -3.25
C ILE A 56 -2.35 4.84 -4.43
N GLU A 57 -1.70 5.99 -4.48
CA GLU A 57 -1.79 6.96 -5.58
C GLU A 57 -0.61 6.72 -6.50
N ARG A 58 -0.86 6.12 -7.66
CA ARG A 58 0.20 5.79 -8.62
C ARG A 58 0.25 6.80 -9.77
N TYR A 59 1.32 7.59 -9.81
CA TYR A 59 1.67 8.54 -10.87
C TYR A 59 3.01 8.20 -11.57
N SER A 60 3.60 7.03 -11.28
CA SER A 60 4.84 6.59 -11.91
C SER A 60 4.61 6.03 -13.32
N SER A 61 5.60 6.21 -14.21
CA SER A 61 5.61 5.54 -15.52
C SER A 61 5.88 4.03 -15.39
N TRP A 62 6.72 3.62 -14.43
CA TRP A 62 6.99 2.22 -14.14
C TRP A 62 5.86 1.56 -13.35
N GLY A 63 5.57 0.29 -13.68
CA GLY A 63 4.53 -0.49 -13.03
C GLY A 63 4.80 -0.74 -11.55
N THR A 64 3.74 -0.79 -10.75
CA THR A 64 3.78 -1.13 -9.33
C THR A 64 2.76 -2.21 -9.05
N GLN A 65 3.13 -3.18 -8.21
CA GLN A 65 2.29 -4.29 -7.82
C GLN A 65 2.09 -4.30 -6.31
N VAL A 66 0.85 -4.53 -5.89
CA VAL A 66 0.49 -4.77 -4.50
C VAL A 66 0.39 -6.27 -4.29
N ARG A 67 1.02 -6.79 -3.23
CA ARG A 67 1.04 -8.21 -2.89
C ARG A 67 0.53 -8.42 -1.48
N PHE A 68 -0.32 -9.41 -1.30
CA PHE A 68 -0.76 -9.88 0.01
C PHE A 68 -1.31 -11.29 -0.13
N GLU A 69 -1.07 -12.13 0.88
CA GLU A 69 -1.41 -13.56 0.83
C GLU A 69 -0.88 -14.21 -0.47
N ASN A 70 -1.78 -14.73 -1.31
CA ASN A 70 -1.50 -15.28 -2.63
C ASN A 70 -2.01 -14.37 -3.77
N THR A 71 -2.34 -13.12 -3.46
CA THR A 71 -2.88 -12.12 -4.38
C THR A 71 -1.79 -11.17 -4.83
N THR A 72 -1.75 -10.89 -6.12
CA THR A 72 -0.91 -9.84 -6.71
C THR A 72 -1.77 -8.98 -7.62
N ILE A 73 -1.83 -7.68 -7.34
CA ILE A 73 -2.62 -6.71 -8.11
C ILE A 73 -1.66 -5.72 -8.76
N SER A 74 -1.72 -5.60 -10.08
CA SER A 74 -0.98 -4.57 -10.81
C SER A 74 -1.79 -3.27 -10.80
N LEU A 75 -1.17 -2.19 -10.34
CA LEU A 75 -1.83 -0.89 -10.25
C LEU A 75 -1.81 -0.16 -11.57
N GLU A 76 -2.94 0.40 -11.96
CA GLU A 76 -3.03 1.26 -13.15
C GLU A 76 -2.38 2.63 -12.91
N PRO A 77 -1.79 3.26 -13.95
CA PRO A 77 -1.19 4.57 -13.81
C PRO A 77 -2.28 5.64 -13.70
N ASN A 78 -1.98 6.73 -12.99
CA ASN A 78 -2.85 7.89 -12.75
C ASN A 78 -4.16 7.56 -12.03
N LYS A 79 -4.14 6.53 -11.18
CA LYS A 79 -5.29 6.13 -10.36
C LYS A 79 -4.92 6.05 -8.89
N VAL A 80 -5.96 6.21 -8.07
CA VAL A 80 -5.93 5.88 -6.65
C VAL A 80 -6.59 4.53 -6.47
N THR A 81 -5.90 3.59 -5.85
CA THR A 81 -6.44 2.29 -5.47
C THR A 81 -6.54 2.24 -3.95
N THR A 82 -7.72 1.93 -3.43
CA THR A 82 -7.97 1.86 -1.98
C THR A 82 -8.13 0.41 -1.60
N PHE A 83 -7.37 -0.03 -0.61
CA PHE A 83 -7.46 -1.34 0.01
C PHE A 83 -8.05 -1.17 1.40
N ILE A 84 -9.05 -1.98 1.73
CA ILE A 84 -9.69 -1.99 3.04
C ILE A 84 -9.57 -3.40 3.62
N PHE A 85 -9.03 -3.49 4.85
CA PHE A 85 -8.94 -4.74 5.57
C PHE A 85 -10.29 -5.08 6.19
N LYS A 86 -10.93 -6.13 5.69
CA LYS A 86 -12.24 -6.60 6.16
C LYS A 86 -12.28 -8.11 6.23
N ASN A 87 -12.87 -8.66 7.28
CA ASN A 87 -13.05 -10.09 7.49
C ASN A 87 -11.73 -10.87 7.38
N GLY A 88 -10.64 -10.31 7.92
CA GLY A 88 -9.32 -10.94 7.93
C GLY A 88 -8.54 -10.89 6.62
N THR A 89 -8.97 -10.15 5.59
CA THR A 89 -8.22 -10.01 4.33
C THR A 89 -8.37 -8.62 3.70
N TRP A 90 -7.49 -8.30 2.73
CA TRP A 90 -7.55 -7.06 1.98
C TRP A 90 -8.51 -7.18 0.78
N SER A 91 -9.36 -6.17 0.64
CA SER A 91 -10.28 -6.01 -0.50
C SER A 91 -10.11 -4.63 -1.13
N ILE A 92 -10.40 -4.53 -2.43
CA ILE A 92 -10.36 -3.29 -3.22
C ILE A 92 -11.76 -2.73 -3.42
#